data_AF-A0A935PEF4-F1
#
_entry.id   AF-A0A935PEF4-F1
#
_cell.length_a   1.000
_cell.length_b   1.000
_cell.length_c   1.000
_cell.angle_alpha   90.00
_cell.angle_beta   90.00
_cell.angle_gamma   90.00
#
_symmetry.space_group_name_H-M   'P 1'
#
loop_
_entity.id
_entity.type
_entity.pdbx_description
1 polymer ?
#
loop_
_entity_poly.entity_id
_entity_poly.type
_entity_poly.pdbx_seq_one_letter_code
_entity_poly.pdbx_strand_id
1 'polypeptide(L)'
;MVKRPSNNLSLCGECHPEIAANYKKSLHYTTIGQRNRVIRRMSADEAKIFDEKVFETSCRSCHASCGDCHVKSPAIGGVSLGLISKHKFVRKDEGKTCAYCHGGRVYPEYTGEYGGNADVHYQKGMMCMDCHTMDELHGDGKAYQLKEEVRDRPRCTDCHEPGRENKLTARVGHLKHSENASCYACHSAGEYRQCFNCHGGHSEAKPGFYIGTSPRNHREITTLRIIPTVRDTFKPAGIQQANFDALPNYWDAPIHNIRKRTERTRNCDVCHEDRKGFLTMETLLKGSSRVNLELIKKPKPIPVSQ
;
A
#
# COMPACT_ATOMS: atom_id res chain seq x y z
N MET A 1 -12.63 3.96 36.41
CA MET A 1 -13.23 4.22 35.08
C MET A 1 -12.15 4.03 34.02
N VAL A 2 -12.32 3.10 33.07
CA VAL A 2 -11.32 2.84 32.02
C VAL A 2 -11.40 3.99 30.99
N LYS A 3 -10.32 4.75 30.82
CA LYS A 3 -10.29 5.98 29.99
C LYS A 3 -10.58 5.71 28.50
N ARG A 4 -10.33 4.48 28.01
CA ARG A 4 -10.66 3.99 26.66
C ARG A 4 -11.00 2.50 26.70
N PRO A 5 -12.24 2.12 27.04
CA PRO A 5 -12.65 0.70 27.15
C PRO A 5 -12.46 -0.05 25.83
N SER A 6 -12.73 0.63 24.71
CA SER A 6 -12.62 0.10 23.35
C SER A 6 -11.20 -0.25 22.90
N ASN A 7 -10.18 0.11 23.67
CA ASN A 7 -8.79 -0.27 23.43
C ASN A 7 -8.44 -1.63 24.05
N ASN A 8 -9.26 -2.11 24.99
CA ASN A 8 -9.06 -3.40 25.62
C ASN A 8 -9.83 -4.46 24.86
N LEU A 9 -9.12 -5.26 24.06
CA LEU A 9 -9.71 -6.36 23.29
C LEU A 9 -10.50 -7.34 24.16
N SER A 10 -10.12 -7.52 25.43
CA SER A 10 -10.79 -8.46 26.35
C SER A 10 -12.25 -8.08 26.58
N LEU A 11 -12.55 -6.78 26.70
CA LEU A 11 -13.93 -6.30 26.91
C LEU A 11 -14.80 -6.58 25.69
N CYS A 12 -14.25 -6.43 24.48
CA CYS A 12 -14.96 -6.80 23.25
C CYS A 12 -15.07 -8.33 23.13
N GLY A 13 -14.06 -9.06 23.61
CA GLY A 13 -13.97 -10.51 23.58
C GLY A 13 -14.99 -11.24 24.46
N GLU A 14 -15.57 -10.56 25.46
CA GLU A 14 -16.69 -11.10 26.25
C GLU A 14 -17.91 -11.45 25.37
N CYS A 15 -18.17 -10.63 24.34
CA CYS A 15 -19.27 -10.84 23.39
C CYS A 15 -18.81 -11.31 22.01
N HIS A 16 -17.55 -11.03 21.63
CA HIS A 16 -16.98 -11.34 20.32
C HIS A 16 -15.64 -12.10 20.46
N PRO A 17 -15.65 -13.29 21.08
CA PRO A 17 -14.43 -13.99 21.47
C PRO A 17 -13.52 -14.34 20.29
N GLU A 18 -14.10 -14.83 19.19
CA GLU A 18 -13.35 -15.22 17.99
C GLU A 18 -12.74 -14.00 17.28
N ILE A 19 -13.52 -12.95 17.06
CA ILE A 19 -13.04 -11.71 16.43
C ILE A 19 -11.92 -11.09 17.26
N ALA A 20 -12.07 -11.02 18.59
CA ALA A 20 -11.04 -10.47 19.47
C ALA A 20 -9.76 -11.32 19.44
N ALA A 21 -9.88 -12.64 19.42
CA ALA A 21 -8.74 -13.56 19.34
C ALA A 21 -7.99 -13.44 18.01
N ASN A 22 -8.70 -13.29 16.91
CA ASN A 22 -8.12 -13.11 15.57
C ASN A 22 -7.49 -11.72 15.42
N TYR A 23 -8.19 -10.67 15.88
CA TYR A 23 -7.75 -9.29 15.69
C TYR A 23 -6.44 -8.98 16.40
N LYS A 24 -6.22 -9.58 17.58
CA LYS A 24 -4.94 -9.49 18.29
C LYS A 24 -3.74 -9.94 17.44
N LYS A 25 -3.95 -10.80 16.45
CA LYS A 25 -2.91 -11.31 15.54
C LYS A 25 -2.87 -10.55 14.21
N SER A 26 -3.89 -9.75 13.90
CA SER A 26 -4.00 -9.00 12.65
C SER A 26 -2.85 -7.99 12.48
N LEU A 27 -2.57 -7.62 11.23
CA LEU A 27 -1.56 -6.60 10.93
C LEU A 27 -2.03 -5.17 11.28
N HIS A 28 -3.34 -4.93 11.32
CA HIS A 28 -3.91 -3.66 11.81
C HIS A 28 -3.67 -3.45 13.30
N TYR A 29 -3.68 -4.54 14.08
CA TYR A 29 -3.33 -4.52 15.50
C TYR A 29 -1.81 -4.54 15.74
N THR A 30 -1.08 -5.44 15.10
CA THR A 30 0.34 -5.60 15.45
C THR A 30 1.24 -4.57 14.78
N THR A 31 0.87 -4.03 13.62
CA THR A 31 1.70 -3.21 12.72
C THR A 31 3.05 -3.85 12.33
N ILE A 32 3.24 -5.15 12.65
CA ILE A 32 4.54 -5.83 12.61
C ILE A 32 5.08 -5.96 11.19
N GLY A 33 4.20 -6.03 10.18
CA GLY A 33 4.60 -6.10 8.78
C GLY A 33 5.44 -4.90 8.31
N GLN A 34 5.20 -3.71 8.87
CA GLN A 34 6.01 -2.53 8.56
C GLN A 34 7.41 -2.67 9.17
N ARG A 35 7.47 -3.05 10.46
CA ARG A 35 8.70 -3.28 11.20
C ARG A 35 9.58 -4.32 10.52
N ASN A 36 9.03 -5.50 10.29
CA ASN A 36 9.77 -6.66 9.78
C ASN A 36 10.41 -6.41 8.40
N ARG A 37 9.83 -5.51 7.60
CA ARG A 37 10.47 -5.11 6.33
C ARG A 37 11.65 -4.17 6.58
N VAL A 38 11.49 -3.16 7.41
CA VAL A 38 12.50 -2.11 7.63
C VAL A 38 13.75 -2.67 8.33
N ILE A 39 13.57 -3.52 9.35
CA ILE A 39 14.70 -4.07 10.13
C ILE A 39 15.63 -4.95 9.30
N ARG A 40 15.22 -5.44 8.12
CA ARG A 40 16.10 -6.18 7.22
C ARG A 40 17.25 -5.32 6.67
N ARG A 41 17.13 -3.99 6.75
CA ARG A 41 18.22 -3.04 6.43
C ARG A 41 19.23 -2.90 7.57
N MET A 42 18.97 -3.48 8.72
CA MET A 42 19.70 -3.23 9.97
C MET A 42 20.48 -4.47 10.41
N SER A 43 21.49 -4.28 11.25
CA SER A 43 22.07 -5.34 12.07
C SER A 43 21.13 -5.75 13.20
N ALA A 44 21.42 -6.85 13.90
CA ALA A 44 20.62 -7.29 15.04
C ALA A 44 20.56 -6.25 16.17
N ASP A 45 21.66 -5.54 16.43
CA ASP A 45 21.71 -4.51 17.46
C ASP A 45 21.01 -3.21 17.03
N GLU A 46 21.17 -2.82 15.76
CA GLU A 46 20.41 -1.71 15.19
C GLU A 46 18.90 -1.95 15.22
N ALA A 47 18.45 -3.20 14.99
CA ALA A 47 17.04 -3.55 15.05
C ALA A 47 16.45 -3.37 16.46
N LYS A 48 17.20 -3.64 17.53
CA LYS A 48 16.77 -3.36 18.90
C LYS A 48 16.59 -1.86 19.14
N ILE A 49 17.57 -1.06 18.69
CA ILE A 49 17.51 0.40 18.79
C ILE A 49 16.31 0.94 17.99
N PHE A 50 16.05 0.38 16.81
CA PHE A 50 14.90 0.74 15.97
C PHE A 50 13.58 0.52 16.68
N ASP A 51 13.42 -0.62 17.36
CA ASP A 51 12.19 -0.95 18.07
C ASP A 51 11.87 0.09 19.12
N GLU A 52 12.84 0.37 20.00
CA GLU A 52 12.66 1.26 21.14
C GLU A 52 12.49 2.72 20.70
N LYS A 53 13.32 3.20 19.77
CA LYS A 53 13.39 4.63 19.44
C LYS A 53 12.47 5.06 18.31
N VAL A 54 12.14 4.16 17.38
CA VAL A 54 11.42 4.51 16.14
C VAL A 54 10.09 3.78 16.04
N PHE A 55 10.08 2.46 16.21
CA PHE A 55 8.86 1.67 15.98
C PHE A 55 7.78 1.99 17.02
N GLU A 56 8.12 1.97 18.31
CA GLU A 56 7.17 2.24 19.39
C GLU A 56 6.70 3.70 19.41
N THR A 57 7.54 4.64 18.98
CA THR A 57 7.21 6.09 19.01
C THR A 57 6.45 6.55 17.78
N SER A 58 6.78 6.01 16.60
CA SER A 58 6.36 6.56 15.32
C SER A 58 5.54 5.60 14.48
N CYS A 59 5.83 4.30 14.48
CA CYS A 59 5.09 3.33 13.66
C CYS A 59 3.81 2.88 14.38
N ARG A 60 3.86 2.72 15.71
CA ARG A 60 2.69 2.36 16.53
C ARG A 60 1.63 3.46 16.64
N SER A 61 1.89 4.68 16.17
CA SER A 61 0.84 5.70 16.08
C SER A 61 -0.28 5.34 15.11
N CYS A 62 -0.05 4.37 14.22
CA CYS A 62 -1.04 3.86 13.26
C CYS A 62 -1.70 2.54 13.72
N HIS A 63 -1.41 2.06 14.94
CA HIS A 63 -2.08 0.92 15.53
C HIS A 63 -3.58 1.23 15.75
N ALA A 64 -4.46 0.29 15.38
CA ALA A 64 -5.90 0.43 15.55
C ALA A 64 -6.45 -0.52 16.62
N SER A 65 -7.43 -0.02 17.37
CA SER A 65 -8.29 -0.80 18.26
C SER A 65 -9.70 -0.93 17.69
N CYS A 66 -10.55 -1.76 18.31
CA CYS A 66 -11.96 -1.87 17.95
C CYS A 66 -12.66 -0.49 17.95
N GLY A 67 -12.31 0.37 18.92
CA GLY A 67 -12.88 1.71 19.05
C GLY A 67 -12.55 2.65 17.91
N ASP A 68 -11.36 2.51 17.33
CA ASP A 68 -10.87 3.38 16.25
C ASP A 68 -11.63 3.15 14.93
N CYS A 69 -12.30 2.00 14.79
CA CYS A 69 -13.15 1.67 13.64
C CYS A 69 -14.66 1.75 13.96
N HIS A 70 -15.06 1.40 15.19
CA HIS A 70 -16.48 1.22 15.51
C HIS A 70 -17.09 2.30 16.38
N VAL A 71 -16.29 3.20 17.00
CA VAL A 71 -16.80 4.17 17.99
C VAL A 71 -16.37 5.59 17.66
N LYS A 72 -15.09 5.80 17.44
CA LYS A 72 -14.46 7.11 17.32
C LYS A 72 -13.45 7.08 16.18
N SER A 73 -13.40 8.16 15.41
CA SER A 73 -12.38 8.31 14.36
C SER A 73 -10.98 8.25 14.99
N PRO A 74 -10.01 7.53 14.38
CA PRO A 74 -8.65 7.41 14.91
C PRO A 74 -8.01 8.78 15.14
N ALA A 75 -7.15 8.87 16.16
CA ALA A 75 -6.39 10.10 16.43
C ALA A 75 -5.00 10.03 15.79
N ILE A 76 -4.79 10.76 14.69
CA ILE A 76 -3.50 10.84 13.99
C ILE A 76 -2.88 12.20 14.27
N GLY A 77 -1.66 12.22 14.81
CA GLY A 77 -0.99 13.47 15.20
C GLY A 77 -1.77 14.28 16.25
N GLY A 78 -2.59 13.62 17.06
CA GLY A 78 -3.46 14.27 18.06
C GLY A 78 -4.81 14.76 17.52
N VAL A 79 -5.05 14.68 16.21
CA VAL A 79 -6.28 15.16 15.56
C VAL A 79 -7.25 14.00 15.31
N SER A 80 -8.53 14.18 15.62
CA SER A 80 -9.62 13.20 15.41
C SER A 80 -10.94 13.95 15.22
N LEU A 81 -11.86 13.41 14.40
CA LEU A 81 -13.23 13.95 14.26
C LEU A 81 -14.11 13.70 15.49
N GLY A 82 -13.61 12.96 16.48
CA GLY A 82 -14.44 12.54 17.60
C GLY A 82 -15.29 11.32 17.24
N LEU A 83 -16.41 11.20 17.96
CA LEU A 83 -17.32 10.06 17.88
C LEU A 83 -17.96 9.97 16.49
N ILE A 84 -18.01 8.76 15.94
CA ILE A 84 -18.58 8.52 14.60
C ILE A 84 -20.10 8.72 14.62
N SER A 85 -20.76 8.18 15.64
CA SER A 85 -22.22 8.20 15.79
C SER A 85 -22.62 8.31 17.27
N LYS A 86 -22.24 9.42 17.91
CA LYS A 86 -22.43 9.61 19.36
C LYS A 86 -21.86 8.38 20.12
N HIS A 87 -22.59 7.81 21.07
CA HIS A 87 -22.16 6.62 21.81
C HIS A 87 -22.54 5.29 21.13
N LYS A 88 -23.07 5.30 19.91
CA LYS A 88 -23.45 4.08 19.20
C LYS A 88 -22.24 3.49 18.50
N PHE A 89 -22.11 2.17 18.61
CA PHE A 89 -21.19 1.40 17.77
C PHE A 89 -21.71 1.39 16.34
N VAL A 90 -20.83 1.69 15.39
CA VAL A 90 -21.12 1.57 13.96
C VAL A 90 -20.48 0.29 13.43
N ARG A 91 -21.15 -0.35 12.47
CA ARG A 91 -20.55 -1.49 11.77
C ARG A 91 -19.38 -1.03 10.88
N LYS A 92 -19.56 0.09 10.17
CA LYS A 92 -18.54 0.72 9.32
C LYS A 92 -18.85 2.19 9.06
N ASP A 93 -17.81 2.98 8.87
CA ASP A 93 -17.84 4.35 8.32
C ASP A 93 -16.45 4.65 7.74
N GLU A 94 -16.19 4.14 6.53
CA GLU A 94 -14.87 4.09 5.91
C GLU A 94 -14.24 5.49 5.74
N GLY A 95 -15.06 6.50 5.48
CA GLY A 95 -14.62 7.90 5.33
C GLY A 95 -14.17 8.55 6.64
N LYS A 96 -14.70 8.10 7.80
CA LYS A 96 -14.27 8.59 9.12
C LYS A 96 -13.28 7.67 9.83
N THR A 97 -12.99 6.51 9.28
CA THR A 97 -12.13 5.49 9.91
C THR A 97 -10.90 5.19 9.05
N CYS A 98 -11.08 4.45 7.95
CA CYS A 98 -10.01 4.07 7.03
C CYS A 98 -9.25 5.31 6.52
N ALA A 99 -9.98 6.36 6.15
CA ALA A 99 -9.41 7.60 5.63
C ALA A 99 -8.48 8.32 6.63
N TYR A 100 -8.54 8.07 7.93
CA TYR A 100 -7.65 8.74 8.88
C TYR A 100 -6.25 8.16 8.84
N CYS A 101 -6.13 6.83 8.83
CA CYS A 101 -4.83 6.15 8.73
C CYS A 101 -4.33 6.07 7.28
N HIS A 102 -5.24 5.88 6.33
CA HIS A 102 -4.93 5.74 4.91
C HIS A 102 -5.09 7.03 4.09
N GLY A 103 -5.49 8.14 4.74
CA GLY A 103 -5.68 9.47 4.14
C GLY A 103 -4.41 10.12 3.64
N GLY A 104 -3.26 9.75 4.20
CA GLY A 104 -1.98 10.22 3.68
C GLY A 104 -1.69 9.69 2.27
N ARG A 105 -2.31 8.59 1.84
CA ARG A 105 -1.86 7.82 0.66
C ARG A 105 -3.03 7.33 -0.19
N VAL A 106 -3.78 6.36 0.32
CA VAL A 106 -4.70 5.53 -0.46
C VAL A 106 -6.05 6.21 -0.65
N TYR A 107 -6.59 6.83 0.40
CA TYR A 107 -7.94 7.38 0.34
C TYR A 107 -8.06 8.52 -0.68
N PRO A 108 -7.14 9.52 -0.72
CA PRO A 108 -7.22 10.58 -1.74
C PRO A 108 -6.97 10.09 -3.17
N GLU A 109 -6.16 9.03 -3.34
CA GLU A 109 -5.99 8.38 -4.66
C GLU A 109 -7.30 7.73 -5.12
N TYR A 110 -7.99 7.05 -4.20
CA TYR A 110 -9.27 6.36 -4.45
C TYR A 110 -10.41 7.33 -4.74
N THR A 111 -10.55 8.39 -3.94
CA THR A 111 -11.59 9.41 -4.14
C THR A 111 -11.27 10.38 -5.27
N GLY A 112 -10.03 10.42 -5.73
CA GLY A 112 -9.54 11.34 -6.76
C GLY A 112 -9.17 12.73 -6.26
N GLU A 113 -9.21 12.97 -4.94
CA GLU A 113 -8.68 14.18 -4.30
C GLU A 113 -7.20 14.38 -4.58
N TYR A 114 -6.46 13.30 -4.84
CA TYR A 114 -5.08 13.33 -5.29
C TYR A 114 -4.98 12.99 -6.78
N GLY A 115 -4.37 13.88 -7.57
CA GLY A 115 -4.11 13.67 -9.00
C GLY A 115 -5.35 13.73 -9.90
N GLY A 116 -6.54 14.05 -9.38
CA GLY A 116 -7.77 14.29 -10.14
C GLY A 116 -8.36 13.06 -10.84
N ASN A 117 -7.84 11.87 -10.55
CA ASN A 117 -8.22 10.62 -11.21
C ASN A 117 -8.84 9.64 -10.21
N ALA A 118 -10.10 9.88 -9.85
CA ALA A 118 -10.84 8.98 -8.98
C ALA A 118 -10.93 7.56 -9.56
N ASP A 119 -10.89 6.56 -8.68
CA ASP A 119 -11.06 5.17 -9.05
C ASP A 119 -12.46 4.94 -9.64
N VAL A 120 -12.55 4.15 -10.71
CA VAL A 120 -13.81 3.84 -11.38
C VAL A 120 -14.79 3.09 -10.45
N HIS A 121 -14.28 2.31 -9.49
CA HIS A 121 -15.11 1.60 -8.51
C HIS A 121 -15.69 2.59 -7.50
N TYR A 122 -14.89 3.56 -7.03
CA TYR A 122 -15.39 4.66 -6.19
C TYR A 122 -16.47 5.47 -6.91
N GLN A 123 -16.25 5.82 -8.17
CA GLN A 123 -17.23 6.54 -9.00
C GLN A 123 -18.56 5.77 -9.17
N LYS A 124 -18.53 4.45 -9.00
CA LYS A 124 -19.70 3.57 -9.05
C LYS A 124 -20.33 3.32 -7.67
N GLY A 125 -19.87 4.01 -6.64
CA GLY A 125 -20.40 3.92 -5.28
C GLY A 125 -19.76 2.85 -4.40
N MET A 126 -18.67 2.19 -4.85
CA MET A 126 -17.97 1.22 -4.02
C MET A 126 -17.02 1.90 -3.03
N MET A 127 -17.02 1.42 -1.80
CA MET A 127 -16.14 1.80 -0.71
C MET A 127 -15.16 0.66 -0.36
N CYS A 128 -14.27 0.92 0.59
CA CYS A 128 -13.15 0.02 0.91
C CYS A 128 -13.60 -1.41 1.19
N MET A 129 -14.68 -1.58 1.96
CA MET A 129 -15.20 -2.90 2.35
C MET A 129 -15.94 -3.65 1.25
N ASP A 130 -16.19 -3.04 0.09
CA ASP A 130 -16.76 -3.75 -1.05
C ASP A 130 -15.70 -4.59 -1.78
N CYS A 131 -14.42 -4.34 -1.50
CA CYS A 131 -13.29 -5.16 -1.94
C CYS A 131 -12.62 -5.87 -0.76
N HIS A 132 -12.38 -5.17 0.35
CA HIS A 132 -11.70 -5.67 1.55
C HIS A 132 -12.67 -6.39 2.49
N THR A 133 -12.42 -7.66 2.79
CA THR A 133 -13.31 -8.50 3.60
C THR A 133 -13.11 -8.27 5.10
N MET A 134 -14.06 -8.73 5.92
CA MET A 134 -13.93 -8.66 7.38
C MET A 134 -12.76 -9.49 7.89
N ASP A 135 -12.48 -10.65 7.30
CA ASP A 135 -11.38 -11.52 7.73
C ASP A 135 -10.00 -10.92 7.40
N GLU A 136 -9.89 -10.11 6.34
CA GLU A 136 -8.67 -9.35 6.06
C GLU A 136 -8.41 -8.27 7.13
N LEU A 137 -9.48 -7.65 7.62
CA LEU A 137 -9.40 -6.54 8.60
C LEU A 137 -9.25 -7.06 10.03
N HIS A 138 -10.12 -7.98 10.44
CA HIS A 138 -10.15 -8.61 11.76
C HIS A 138 -9.13 -9.74 11.92
N GLY A 139 -8.56 -10.25 10.83
CA GLY A 139 -7.67 -11.40 10.84
C GLY A 139 -8.42 -12.73 10.76
N ASP A 140 -7.73 -13.74 10.24
CA ASP A 140 -8.18 -15.12 10.04
C ASP A 140 -7.65 -16.07 11.14
N GLY A 141 -7.08 -15.51 12.22
CA GLY A 141 -6.46 -16.26 13.31
C GLY A 141 -4.99 -16.63 13.10
N LYS A 142 -4.42 -16.37 11.93
CA LYS A 142 -2.99 -16.54 11.65
C LYS A 142 -2.21 -15.25 11.92
N ALA A 143 -1.06 -15.38 12.58
CA ALA A 143 -0.14 -14.28 12.81
C ALA A 143 0.84 -14.14 11.64
N TYR A 144 0.49 -13.28 10.69
CA TYR A 144 1.34 -12.98 9.53
C TYR A 144 2.50 -12.04 9.90
N GLN A 145 3.68 -12.28 9.34
CA GLN A 145 4.84 -11.41 9.55
C GLN A 145 4.88 -10.26 8.55
N LEU A 146 4.20 -10.42 7.42
CA LEU A 146 4.18 -9.50 6.29
C LEU A 146 2.79 -9.54 5.63
N LYS A 147 2.35 -8.40 5.07
CA LYS A 147 1.03 -8.31 4.40
C LYS A 147 0.89 -9.25 3.19
N GLU A 148 2.01 -9.65 2.60
CA GLU A 148 2.04 -10.51 1.42
C GLU A 148 1.67 -11.96 1.71
N GLU A 149 1.80 -12.37 2.97
CA GLU A 149 1.47 -13.73 3.39
C GLU A 149 -0.04 -13.93 3.54
N VAL A 150 -0.80 -12.82 3.65
CA VAL A 150 -2.27 -12.81 3.69
C VAL A 150 -2.80 -13.25 2.33
N ARG A 151 -3.54 -14.36 2.31
CA ARG A 151 -4.01 -15.00 1.08
C ARG A 151 -5.25 -14.33 0.48
N ASP A 152 -6.17 -13.90 1.33
CA ASP A 152 -7.51 -13.43 0.93
C ASP A 152 -7.54 -11.93 0.63
N ARG A 153 -6.45 -11.42 0.04
CA ARG A 153 -6.36 -10.02 -0.37
C ARG A 153 -7.20 -9.79 -1.63
N PRO A 154 -7.79 -8.61 -1.82
CA PRO A 154 -8.62 -8.34 -2.99
C PRO A 154 -7.79 -8.45 -4.27
N ARG A 155 -8.31 -9.16 -5.27
CA ARG A 155 -7.71 -9.26 -6.60
C ARG A 155 -8.68 -8.77 -7.64
N CYS A 156 -8.15 -8.11 -8.67
CA CYS A 156 -8.96 -7.68 -9.82
C CYS A 156 -9.73 -8.86 -10.44
N THR A 157 -9.11 -10.05 -10.45
CA THR A 157 -9.66 -11.29 -11.00
C THR A 157 -10.78 -11.91 -10.18
N ASP A 158 -11.04 -11.44 -8.96
CA ASP A 158 -12.18 -11.91 -8.18
C ASP A 158 -13.51 -11.39 -8.76
N CYS A 159 -13.47 -10.30 -9.54
CA CYS A 159 -14.63 -9.69 -10.21
C CYS A 159 -14.50 -9.54 -11.74
N HIS A 160 -13.26 -9.44 -12.26
CA HIS A 160 -12.99 -9.19 -13.68
C HIS A 160 -12.28 -10.37 -14.32
N GLU A 161 -12.91 -11.00 -15.32
CA GLU A 161 -12.30 -12.10 -16.08
C GLU A 161 -11.57 -11.58 -17.32
N PRO A 162 -10.23 -11.63 -17.38
CA PRO A 162 -9.47 -11.19 -18.55
C PRO A 162 -9.76 -12.09 -19.76
N GLY A 163 -9.81 -11.49 -20.94
CA GLY A 163 -9.99 -12.21 -22.22
C GLY A 163 -11.43 -12.23 -22.73
N ARG A 164 -12.41 -11.79 -21.91
CA ARG A 164 -13.82 -11.65 -22.31
C ARG A 164 -14.18 -10.24 -22.79
N GLU A 165 -13.19 -9.40 -23.11
CA GLU A 165 -13.45 -8.03 -23.53
C GLU A 165 -14.04 -7.95 -24.95
N ASN A 166 -14.94 -7.00 -25.17
CA ASN A 166 -15.55 -6.76 -26.49
C ASN A 166 -14.52 -6.32 -27.55
N LYS A 167 -13.46 -5.61 -27.14
CA LYS A 167 -12.45 -5.09 -28.06
C LYS A 167 -11.32 -6.11 -28.22
N LEU A 168 -11.00 -6.46 -29.47
CA LEU A 168 -9.89 -7.36 -29.78
C LEU A 168 -8.55 -6.87 -29.20
N THR A 169 -8.27 -5.57 -29.30
CA THR A 169 -7.03 -4.99 -28.76
C THR A 169 -6.90 -5.17 -27.25
N ALA A 170 -8.01 -5.11 -26.50
CA ALA A 170 -8.01 -5.37 -25.07
C ALA A 170 -7.76 -6.86 -24.76
N ARG A 171 -8.39 -7.77 -25.52
CA ARG A 171 -8.14 -9.21 -25.39
C ARG A 171 -6.68 -9.57 -25.67
N VAL A 172 -6.10 -9.02 -26.74
CA VAL A 172 -4.69 -9.19 -27.10
C VAL A 172 -3.79 -8.64 -25.99
N GLY A 173 -4.11 -7.45 -25.46
CA GLY A 173 -3.40 -6.85 -24.35
C GLY A 173 -3.33 -7.78 -23.13
N HIS A 174 -4.46 -8.32 -22.69
CA HIS A 174 -4.48 -9.26 -21.56
C HIS A 174 -3.76 -10.58 -21.89
N LEU A 175 -3.99 -11.17 -23.07
CA LEU A 175 -3.35 -12.43 -23.46
C LEU A 175 -1.81 -12.34 -23.47
N LYS A 176 -1.25 -11.19 -23.88
CA LYS A 176 0.20 -11.00 -23.96
C LYS A 176 0.85 -10.64 -22.62
N HIS A 177 0.07 -10.19 -21.64
CA HIS A 177 0.61 -9.61 -20.40
C HIS A 177 0.14 -10.28 -19.11
N SER A 178 -0.83 -11.20 -19.16
CA SER A 178 -1.42 -11.85 -17.98
C SER A 178 -0.40 -12.52 -17.04
N GLU A 179 0.75 -12.94 -17.56
CA GLU A 179 1.81 -13.60 -16.79
C GLU A 179 2.97 -12.68 -16.38
N ASN A 180 3.04 -11.47 -16.95
CA ASN A 180 4.22 -10.61 -16.84
C ASN A 180 3.91 -9.15 -16.49
N ALA A 181 2.64 -8.75 -16.34
CA ALA A 181 2.26 -7.43 -15.88
C ALA A 181 1.07 -7.50 -14.92
N SER A 182 1.21 -6.81 -13.79
CA SER A 182 0.08 -6.63 -12.87
C SER A 182 -1.00 -5.74 -13.49
N CYS A 183 -2.26 -5.92 -13.09
CA CYS A 183 -3.36 -5.08 -13.55
C CYS A 183 -3.09 -3.58 -13.30
N TYR A 184 -2.42 -3.25 -12.19
CA TYR A 184 -2.08 -1.88 -11.81
C TYR A 184 -1.15 -1.18 -12.82
N ALA A 185 -0.23 -1.91 -13.46
CA ALA A 185 0.68 -1.34 -14.46
C ALA A 185 -0.08 -0.74 -15.66
N CYS A 186 -1.20 -1.34 -16.05
CA CYS A 186 -2.03 -0.87 -17.16
C CYS A 186 -3.20 0.02 -16.70
N HIS A 187 -3.84 -0.34 -15.60
CA HIS A 187 -5.12 0.24 -15.19
C HIS A 187 -5.03 1.37 -14.17
N SER A 188 -3.86 1.63 -13.58
CA SER A 188 -3.66 2.86 -12.80
C SER A 188 -3.77 4.08 -13.73
N ALA A 189 -4.68 5.00 -13.41
CA ALA A 189 -5.09 6.04 -14.33
C ALA A 189 -4.01 7.11 -14.57
N GLY A 190 -3.23 7.42 -13.53
CA GLY A 190 -2.24 8.48 -13.57
C GLY A 190 -1.39 8.50 -12.31
N GLU A 191 -0.63 9.58 -12.16
CA GLU A 191 0.29 9.79 -11.04
C GLU A 191 -0.38 9.58 -9.70
N TYR A 192 0.36 8.96 -8.79
CA TYR A 192 -0.05 8.67 -7.44
C TYR A 192 1.00 9.19 -6.47
N ARG A 193 0.68 9.20 -5.18
CA ARG A 193 1.48 9.93 -4.20
C ARG A 193 2.77 9.18 -3.89
N GLN A 194 3.90 9.73 -4.28
CA GLN A 194 5.22 9.20 -3.98
C GLN A 194 5.76 9.82 -2.70
N CYS A 195 6.39 8.99 -1.86
CA CYS A 195 6.96 9.43 -0.60
C CYS A 195 8.47 9.68 -0.83
N PHE A 196 8.95 10.90 -0.58
CA PHE A 196 10.34 11.27 -0.82
C PHE A 196 11.09 11.62 0.45
N ASN A 197 10.48 12.36 1.38
CA ASN A 197 11.08 12.69 2.67
C ASN A 197 9.97 12.69 3.73
N CYS A 198 9.82 11.59 4.48
CA CYS A 198 8.79 11.47 5.53
C CYS A 198 9.36 11.22 6.94
N HIS A 199 10.67 10.97 7.06
CA HIS A 199 11.32 10.67 8.34
C HIS A 199 12.18 11.86 8.79
N GLY A 200 12.20 12.16 10.09
CA GLY A 200 13.01 13.25 10.65
C GLY A 200 12.35 14.64 10.62
N GLY A 201 11.03 14.74 10.52
CA GLY A 201 10.30 16.02 10.59
C GLY A 201 10.04 16.70 9.24
N HIS A 202 10.50 16.11 8.14
CA HIS A 202 10.13 16.52 6.78
C HIS A 202 8.95 15.65 6.29
N SER A 203 8.01 16.26 5.56
CA SER A 203 6.86 15.58 4.96
C SER A 203 6.70 16.01 3.51
N GLU A 204 7.64 15.61 2.66
CA GLU A 204 7.59 15.87 1.23
C GLU A 204 7.06 14.64 0.49
N ALA A 205 5.91 14.84 -0.14
CA ALA A 205 5.31 13.90 -1.07
C ALA A 205 5.16 14.58 -2.43
N LYS A 206 5.45 13.84 -3.50
CA LYS A 206 5.35 14.35 -4.88
C LYS A 206 4.47 13.42 -5.72
N PRO A 207 3.76 13.95 -6.72
CA PRO A 207 3.13 13.10 -7.70
C PRO A 207 4.21 12.37 -8.50
N GLY A 208 3.93 11.12 -8.86
CA GLY A 208 4.78 10.37 -9.77
C GLY A 208 4.15 9.04 -10.15
N PHE A 209 4.54 8.55 -11.32
CA PHE A 209 4.08 7.28 -11.85
C PHE A 209 5.29 6.42 -12.23
N TYR A 210 5.53 5.36 -11.46
CA TYR A 210 6.65 4.46 -11.70
C TYR A 210 6.15 3.05 -12.02
N ILE A 211 6.66 2.47 -13.09
CA ILE A 211 6.56 1.07 -13.47
C ILE A 211 7.97 0.48 -13.45
N GLY A 212 8.10 -0.73 -12.92
CA GLY A 212 9.33 -1.49 -13.00
C GLY A 212 9.07 -2.96 -12.71
N THR A 213 10.14 -3.75 -12.70
CA THR A 213 10.07 -5.14 -12.26
C THR A 213 9.70 -5.18 -10.78
N SER A 214 8.79 -6.07 -10.41
CA SER A 214 8.43 -6.30 -9.01
C SER A 214 9.65 -6.88 -8.25
N PRO A 215 10.06 -6.31 -7.11
CA PRO A 215 11.06 -6.92 -6.25
C PRO A 215 10.59 -8.22 -5.57
N ARG A 216 9.31 -8.58 -5.71
CA ARG A 216 8.73 -9.79 -5.13
C ARG A 216 8.55 -10.88 -6.19
N ASN A 217 8.19 -10.49 -7.40
CA ASN A 217 8.03 -11.38 -8.53
C ASN A 217 8.81 -10.82 -9.73
N HIS A 218 10.05 -11.27 -9.90
CA HIS A 218 10.97 -10.70 -10.91
C HIS A 218 10.53 -10.97 -12.36
N ARG A 219 9.46 -11.75 -12.56
CA ARG A 219 8.85 -12.01 -13.87
C ARG A 219 7.77 -10.99 -14.24
N GLU A 220 7.31 -10.19 -13.28
CA GLU A 220 6.19 -9.27 -13.44
C GLU A 220 6.65 -7.79 -13.41
N ILE A 221 6.05 -6.96 -14.26
CA ILE A 221 6.08 -5.50 -14.13
C ILE A 221 4.86 -4.98 -13.37
N THR A 222 5.07 -3.96 -12.56
CA THR A 222 4.02 -3.41 -11.71
C THR A 222 4.27 -1.95 -11.39
N THR A 223 3.26 -1.28 -10.85
CA THR A 223 3.41 0.06 -10.29
C THR A 223 4.24 0.01 -9.01
N LEU A 224 5.22 0.90 -8.89
CA LEU A 224 6.15 0.94 -7.78
C LEU A 224 6.02 2.24 -6.98
N ARG A 225 5.93 2.13 -5.66
CA ARG A 225 5.97 3.29 -4.77
C ARG A 225 7.32 3.38 -4.07
N ILE A 226 7.84 4.59 -3.99
CA ILE A 226 9.05 4.89 -3.23
C ILE A 226 8.74 4.79 -1.73
N ILE A 227 9.56 4.00 -1.04
CA ILE A 227 9.74 4.06 0.40
C ILE A 227 11.01 4.91 0.63
N PRO A 228 10.88 6.12 1.21
CA PRO A 228 11.94 7.15 1.26
C PRO A 228 12.98 6.86 2.33
N THR A 229 13.54 5.65 2.32
CA THR A 229 14.61 5.25 3.22
C THR A 229 15.95 5.39 2.51
N VAL A 230 16.65 6.50 2.74
CA VAL A 230 18.05 6.70 2.36
C VAL A 230 18.97 6.29 3.53
N ARG A 231 20.29 6.22 3.31
CA ARG A 231 21.24 5.67 4.32
C ARG A 231 21.17 6.40 5.67
N ASP A 232 20.94 7.69 5.65
CA ASP A 232 20.91 8.56 6.81
C ASP A 232 19.51 8.71 7.45
N THR A 233 18.47 8.07 6.89
CA THR A 233 17.09 8.15 7.39
C THR A 233 16.95 7.91 8.89
N PHE A 234 17.71 6.97 9.45
CA PHE A 234 17.67 6.62 10.88
C PHE A 234 18.91 7.03 11.65
N LYS A 235 19.79 7.86 11.04
CA LYS A 235 21.01 8.37 11.68
C LYS A 235 20.71 9.13 12.98
N PRO A 236 19.64 9.96 13.10
CA PRO A 236 19.29 10.61 14.37
C PRO A 236 18.97 9.64 15.51
N ALA A 237 18.53 8.42 15.20
CA ALA A 237 18.30 7.36 16.20
C ALA A 237 19.58 6.57 16.55
N GLY A 238 20.70 6.84 15.88
CA GLY A 238 21.96 6.09 16.01
C GLY A 238 22.03 4.84 15.14
N ILE A 239 21.19 4.74 14.09
CA ILE A 239 21.11 3.57 13.21
C ILE A 239 21.73 3.91 11.84
N GLN A 240 22.69 3.11 11.40
CA GLN A 240 23.42 3.29 10.13
C GLN A 240 22.80 2.48 8.98
N GLN A 241 21.99 1.47 9.30
CA GLN A 241 21.43 0.50 8.34
C GLN A 241 22.53 -0.33 7.69
N ALA A 242 23.21 -1.16 8.49
CA ALA A 242 24.35 -1.98 8.06
C ALA A 242 24.09 -2.80 6.78
N ASN A 243 22.84 -3.21 6.56
CA ASN A 243 22.38 -4.00 5.43
C ASN A 243 21.53 -3.17 4.45
N PHE A 244 21.82 -1.87 4.28
CA PHE A 244 21.01 -0.96 3.46
C PHE A 244 20.74 -1.49 2.04
N ASP A 245 21.75 -2.07 1.38
CA ASP A 245 21.61 -2.60 0.02
C ASP A 245 21.00 -4.02 -0.02
N ALA A 246 20.43 -4.53 1.06
CA ALA A 246 19.71 -5.80 1.06
C ALA A 246 18.27 -5.69 0.52
N LEU A 247 17.75 -4.47 0.39
CA LEU A 247 16.38 -4.20 -0.04
C LEU A 247 16.32 -3.01 -1.02
N PRO A 248 15.36 -2.99 -1.96
CA PRO A 248 15.08 -1.81 -2.76
C PRO A 248 14.27 -0.76 -1.99
N ASN A 249 14.24 0.43 -2.55
CA ASN A 249 13.39 1.54 -2.11
C ASN A 249 12.03 1.53 -2.81
N TYR A 250 11.97 0.99 -4.02
CA TYR A 250 10.75 0.91 -4.81
C TYR A 250 10.09 -0.44 -4.58
N TRP A 251 8.82 -0.43 -4.20
CA TRP A 251 8.05 -1.64 -3.87
C TRP A 251 6.71 -1.66 -4.58
N ASP A 252 6.20 -2.86 -4.94
CA ASP A 252 4.93 -2.93 -5.64
C ASP A 252 3.80 -2.29 -4.83
N ALA A 253 3.07 -1.45 -5.52
CA ALA A 253 2.07 -0.58 -4.97
C ALA A 253 0.75 -0.88 -5.68
N PRO A 254 -0.22 -1.51 -4.98
CA PRO A 254 -1.57 -1.64 -5.49
C PRO A 254 -2.20 -0.23 -5.49
N ILE A 255 -2.17 0.45 -6.63
CA ILE A 255 -2.67 1.82 -6.73
C ILE A 255 -4.19 1.80 -6.79
N HIS A 256 -4.80 2.67 -6.00
CA HIS A 256 -6.25 2.78 -5.86
C HIS A 256 -6.78 3.92 -6.72
N ASN A 257 -6.40 3.99 -8.00
CA ASN A 257 -6.92 4.98 -8.94
C ASN A 257 -7.27 4.30 -10.28
N ILE A 258 -7.85 3.11 -10.18
CA ILE A 258 -8.06 2.18 -11.28
C ILE A 258 -9.08 2.75 -12.28
N ARG A 259 -8.77 2.66 -13.56
CA ARG A 259 -9.70 2.94 -14.65
C ARG A 259 -9.63 1.90 -15.74
N LYS A 260 -10.80 1.61 -16.34
CA LYS A 260 -10.90 0.71 -17.49
C LYS A 260 -10.10 1.21 -18.69
N ARG A 261 -10.03 2.53 -18.90
CA ARG A 261 -9.33 3.15 -20.02
C ARG A 261 -8.31 4.17 -19.52
N THR A 262 -7.03 3.85 -19.63
CA THR A 262 -5.88 4.72 -19.35
C THR A 262 -5.14 5.03 -20.65
N GLU A 263 -4.04 5.80 -20.61
CA GLU A 263 -3.20 6.00 -21.79
C GLU A 263 -2.55 4.68 -22.25
N ARG A 264 -2.05 3.87 -21.29
CA ARG A 264 -1.45 2.54 -21.49
C ARG A 264 -2.42 1.51 -22.09
N THR A 265 -3.71 1.54 -21.72
CA THR A 265 -4.69 0.60 -22.29
C THR A 265 -5.21 1.03 -23.66
N ARG A 266 -4.96 2.29 -24.07
CA ARG A 266 -5.45 2.84 -25.35
C ARG A 266 -4.39 2.73 -26.43
N ASN A 267 -3.12 2.93 -26.08
CA ASN A 267 -2.01 2.81 -27.00
C ASN A 267 -0.87 2.01 -26.36
N CYS A 268 -0.39 0.98 -27.06
CA CYS A 268 0.71 0.15 -26.61
C CYS A 268 2.06 0.90 -26.66
N ASP A 269 2.20 1.88 -27.57
CA ASP A 269 3.45 2.64 -27.76
C ASP A 269 3.86 3.40 -26.50
N VAL A 270 2.88 3.81 -25.68
CA VAL A 270 3.10 4.46 -24.37
C VAL A 270 4.09 3.64 -23.53
N CYS A 271 4.00 2.32 -23.58
CA CYS A 271 4.90 1.44 -22.84
C CYS A 271 6.06 0.97 -23.72
N HIS A 272 5.79 0.53 -24.94
CA HIS A 272 6.78 -0.19 -25.75
C HIS A 272 7.77 0.73 -26.49
N GLU A 273 7.34 1.95 -26.86
CA GLU A 273 8.15 2.95 -27.56
C GLU A 273 8.55 4.10 -26.64
N ASP A 274 7.56 4.80 -26.06
CA ASP A 274 7.76 5.97 -25.20
C ASP A 274 8.35 5.60 -23.84
N ARG A 275 8.12 4.35 -23.40
CA ARG A 275 8.52 3.81 -22.08
C ARG A 275 8.05 4.72 -20.93
N LYS A 276 6.89 5.34 -21.10
CA LYS A 276 6.36 6.34 -20.18
C LYS A 276 6.12 5.72 -18.81
N GLY A 277 6.71 6.34 -17.80
CA GLY A 277 6.59 5.93 -16.40
C GLY A 277 7.49 4.74 -16.02
N PHE A 278 8.23 4.11 -16.94
CA PHE A 278 9.20 3.09 -16.53
C PHE A 278 10.37 3.71 -15.77
N LEU A 279 10.83 3.03 -14.72
CA LEU A 279 12.02 3.45 -14.00
C LEU A 279 13.25 3.48 -14.93
N THR A 280 13.99 4.57 -14.85
CA THR A 280 15.30 4.77 -15.45
C THR A 280 16.32 5.16 -14.38
N MET A 281 17.60 5.10 -14.71
CA MET A 281 18.70 5.53 -13.84
C MET A 281 18.49 6.95 -13.30
N GLU A 282 18.00 7.86 -14.14
CA GLU A 282 17.80 9.27 -13.84
C GLU A 282 16.60 9.49 -12.90
N THR A 283 15.60 8.62 -12.96
CA THR A 283 14.41 8.70 -12.10
C THR A 283 14.60 8.05 -10.73
N LEU A 284 15.67 7.28 -10.54
CA LEU A 284 15.96 6.66 -9.25
C LEU A 284 16.28 7.73 -8.20
N LEU A 285 15.74 7.54 -7.00
CA LEU A 285 16.04 8.37 -5.85
C LEU A 285 17.56 8.40 -5.60
N LYS A 286 18.15 9.59 -5.52
CA LYS A 286 19.58 9.75 -5.22
C LYS A 286 19.91 9.17 -3.84
N GLY A 287 21.03 8.46 -3.72
CA GLY A 287 21.43 7.80 -2.47
C GLY A 287 20.56 6.59 -2.07
N SER A 288 19.69 6.14 -2.99
CA SER A 288 18.89 4.93 -2.78
C SER A 288 19.69 3.65 -2.97
N SER A 289 19.10 2.52 -2.56
CA SER A 289 19.72 1.19 -2.63
C SER A 289 20.14 0.82 -4.05
N ARG A 290 21.30 0.18 -4.18
CA ARG A 290 21.80 -0.33 -5.47
C ARG A 290 20.87 -1.39 -6.08
N VAL A 291 20.07 -2.07 -5.26
CA VAL A 291 19.09 -3.08 -5.71
C VAL A 291 18.00 -2.46 -6.60
N ASN A 292 17.77 -1.15 -6.51
CA ASN A 292 16.81 -0.47 -7.38
C ASN A 292 17.18 -0.57 -8.87
N LEU A 293 18.45 -0.81 -9.19
CA LEU A 293 18.93 -1.01 -10.55
C LEU A 293 18.31 -2.27 -11.20
N GLU A 294 18.03 -3.29 -10.40
CA GLU A 294 17.42 -4.55 -10.86
C GLU A 294 15.94 -4.38 -11.22
N LEU A 295 15.32 -3.28 -10.77
CA LEU A 295 13.90 -2.98 -11.00
C LEU A 295 13.68 -2.27 -12.34
N ILE A 296 14.75 -1.75 -12.95
CA ILE A 296 14.70 -1.08 -14.23
C ILE A 296 14.37 -2.10 -15.31
N LYS A 297 13.20 -1.93 -15.95
CA LYS A 297 12.76 -2.77 -17.07
C LYS A 297 12.71 -1.94 -18.34
N LYS A 298 13.34 -2.44 -19.39
CA LYS A 298 13.13 -1.95 -20.76
C LYS A 298 12.14 -2.88 -21.46
N PRO A 299 10.89 -2.46 -21.68
CA PRO A 299 9.95 -3.25 -22.46
C PRO A 299 10.48 -3.41 -23.89
N LYS A 300 10.23 -4.58 -24.48
CA LYS A 300 10.62 -4.85 -25.87
C LYS A 300 9.68 -4.07 -26.81
N PRO A 301 10.16 -3.54 -27.94
CA PRO A 301 9.28 -3.03 -28.99
C PRO A 301 8.26 -4.08 -29.40
N ILE A 302 7.09 -3.64 -29.84
CA ILE A 302 6.06 -4.55 -30.35
C ILE A 302 6.60 -5.12 -31.67
N PRO A 303 6.70 -6.45 -31.83
CA PRO A 303 7.12 -7.02 -33.09
C PRO A 303 6.19 -6.52 -34.19
N VAL A 304 6.74 -5.81 -35.16
CA VAL A 304 6.01 -5.47 -36.38
C VAL A 304 5.80 -6.80 -37.10
N SER A 305 4.56 -7.29 -37.14
CA SER A 305 4.24 -8.42 -38.00
C SER A 305 4.49 -7.98 -39.45
N GLN A 306 5.44 -8.65 -40.13
CA GLN A 306 5.45 -8.70 -41.60
C GLN A 306 4.21 -9.44 -42.09
#